data_AF-A0A257N3G3-F1
#
_entry.id   AF-A0A257N3G3-F1
#
_cell.length_a   1.000
_cell.length_b   1.000
_cell.length_c   1.000
_cell.angle_alpha   90.00
_cell.angle_beta   90.00
_cell.angle_gamma   90.00
#
_symmetry.space_group_name_H-M   'P 1'
#
loop_
_entity.id
_entity.type
_entity.pdbx_description
1 polymer ?
#
loop_
_entity_poly.entity_id
_entity_poly.type
_entity_poly.pdbx_seq_one_letter_code
_entity_poly.pdbx_strand_id
1 'polypeptide(L)'
;MVALISLLFADIAVNNALIALSVAVLTATLFALAGFINAVLAESFDDISIIPNFVLTPLSYLGGVFYSVEMLPGIWQTISMGNPILYMINAFRYGLIGVTDVNIQLA
;
A
#
# COMPACT_ATOMS: atom_id res chain seq x y z
N MET A 1 10.01 12.86 -6.77
CA MET A 1 11.36 13.32 -6.33
C MET A 1 12.21 12.17 -5.80
N VAL A 2 11.71 11.34 -4.87
CA VAL A 2 12.47 10.21 -4.30
C VAL A 2 12.92 9.19 -5.35
N ALA A 3 12.03 8.74 -6.25
CA ALA A 3 12.36 7.73 -7.28
C ALA A 3 13.50 8.17 -8.23
N LEU A 4 13.56 9.45 -8.58
CA LEU A 4 14.61 10.02 -9.44
C LEU A 4 15.99 9.96 -8.78
N ILE A 5 16.06 10.17 -7.46
CA ILE A 5 17.31 10.08 -6.70
C ILE A 5 17.68 8.61 -6.47
N SER A 6 16.72 7.73 -6.22
CA SER A 6 16.97 6.30 -6.03
C SER A 6 17.60 5.63 -7.25
N LEU A 7 17.30 6.08 -8.47
CA LEU A 7 17.92 5.57 -9.70
C LEU A 7 19.43 5.82 -9.79
N LEU A 8 19.97 6.78 -9.04
CA LEU A 8 21.42 7.03 -8.96
C LEU A 8 22.15 6.04 -8.04
N PHE A 9 21.42 5.39 -7.12
CA PHE A 9 21.99 4.52 -6.07
C PHE A 9 21.51 3.07 -6.15
N ALA A 10 20.44 2.78 -6.88
CA ALA A 10 19.86 1.46 -7.03
C ALA A 10 19.54 1.19 -8.51
N ASP A 11 20.03 0.07 -9.04
CA ASP A 11 19.57 -0.50 -10.31
C ASP A 11 18.12 -1.00 -10.12
N ILE A 12 17.16 -0.10 -10.33
CA ILE A 12 15.74 -0.46 -10.33
C ILE A 12 15.43 -1.05 -11.71
N ALA A 13 15.71 -2.35 -11.88
CA ALA A 13 15.23 -3.12 -13.01
C ALA A 13 13.73 -3.37 -12.82
N VAL A 14 12.90 -2.46 -13.34
CA VAL A 14 11.43 -2.59 -13.30
C VAL A 14 11.05 -3.90 -14.00
N ASN A 15 10.68 -4.92 -13.22
CA ASN A 15 10.42 -6.25 -13.75
C ASN A 15 9.13 -6.25 -14.59
N ASN A 16 8.04 -5.72 -14.05
CA ASN A 16 6.74 -5.66 -14.71
C ASN A 16 6.09 -4.28 -14.53
N ALA A 17 6.50 -3.32 -15.37
CA ALA A 17 6.01 -1.94 -15.34
C ALA A 17 4.48 -1.83 -15.46
N LEU A 18 3.87 -2.72 -16.25
CA LEU A 18 2.41 -2.76 -16.41
C LEU A 18 1.67 -3.11 -15.12
N ILE A 19 2.20 -4.05 -14.33
CA ILE A 19 1.61 -4.46 -13.04
C ILE A 19 1.80 -3.34 -12.02
N ALA A 20 3.00 -2.76 -11.94
CA ALA A 20 3.26 -1.63 -11.05
C ALA A 20 2.32 -0.45 -11.36
N LEU A 21 2.14 -0.12 -12.64
CA LEU A 21 1.26 0.98 -13.06
C LEU A 21 -0.21 0.67 -12.81
N SER A 22 -0.69 -0.54 -13.11
CA SER A 22 -2.09 -0.91 -12.89
C SER A 22 -2.44 -0.89 -11.41
N VAL A 23 -1.58 -1.47 -10.56
CA VAL A 23 -1.75 -1.46 -9.11
C VAL A 23 -1.74 -0.03 -8.58
N ALA A 24 -0.82 0.82 -9.05
CA ALA A 24 -0.77 2.23 -8.63
C ALA A 24 -2.07 2.98 -8.99
N VAL A 25 -2.59 2.81 -10.21
CA VAL A 25 -3.83 3.46 -10.66
C VAL A 25 -5.04 2.94 -9.89
N LEU A 26 -5.17 1.62 -9.70
CA LEU A 26 -6.26 1.02 -8.94
C LEU A 26 -6.24 1.47 -7.48
N THR A 27 -5.05 1.49 -6.86
CA THR A 27 -4.85 1.94 -5.48
C THR A 27 -5.21 3.40 -5.32
N ALA A 28 -4.72 4.26 -6.21
CA ALA A 28 -5.03 5.68 -6.20
C ALA A 28 -6.54 5.92 -6.38
N THR A 29 -7.18 5.19 -7.29
CA THR A 29 -8.63 5.31 -7.53
C THR A 29 -9.43 4.87 -6.30
N LEU A 30 -9.06 3.74 -5.68
CA LEU A 30 -9.72 3.24 -4.47
C LEU A 30 -9.65 4.26 -3.33
N PHE A 31 -8.46 4.79 -3.03
CA PHE A 31 -8.30 5.76 -1.95
C PHE A 31 -8.88 7.14 -2.29
N ALA A 32 -8.87 7.55 -3.55
CA ALA A 32 -9.54 8.76 -3.98
C ALA A 32 -11.06 8.66 -3.79
N LEU A 33 -11.68 7.52 -4.12
CA LEU A 33 -13.09 7.28 -3.89
C LEU A 33 -13.41 7.19 -2.39
N ALA A 34 -12.60 6.48 -1.61
CA ALA A 34 -12.77 6.41 -0.16
C ALA A 34 -12.66 7.79 0.51
N GLY A 35 -11.67 8.59 0.11
CA GLY A 35 -11.50 9.97 0.57
C GLY A 35 -12.64 10.89 0.12
N PHE A 36 -13.14 10.72 -1.11
CA PHE A 36 -14.29 11.45 -1.62
C PHE A 36 -15.56 11.13 -0.83
N ILE A 37 -15.83 9.86 -0.55
CA ILE A 37 -16.96 9.44 0.30
C ILE A 37 -16.83 10.04 1.69
N ASN A 38 -15.64 10.00 2.29
CA ASN A 38 -15.40 10.61 3.60
C ASN A 38 -15.67 12.12 3.58
N ALA A 39 -15.22 12.82 2.54
CA ALA A 39 -15.42 14.26 2.40
C ALA A 39 -16.90 14.64 2.23
N VAL A 40 -17.71 13.80 1.58
CA VAL A 40 -19.16 14.02 1.42
C VAL A 40 -19.92 13.81 2.73
N LEU A 41 -19.47 12.88 3.57
CA LEU A 41 -20.11 12.54 4.84
C LEU A 41 -19.63 13.38 6.03
N ALA A 42 -18.49 14.07 5.89
CA ALA A 42 -17.92 14.90 6.94
C ALA A 42 -18.80 16.14 7.21
N GLU A 43 -19.13 16.37 8.47
CA GLU A 43 -19.86 17.57 8.91
C GLU A 43 -18.88 18.71 9.27
N SER A 44 -17.63 18.35 9.59
CA SER A 44 -16.53 19.25 9.95
C SER A 44 -15.24 18.89 9.21
N PHE A 45 -14.35 19.87 9.04
CA PHE A 45 -12.99 19.64 8.52
C PHE A 45 -12.16 18.69 9.40
N ASP A 46 -12.46 18.63 10.70
CA ASP A 46 -11.81 17.69 11.61
C ASP A 46 -12.18 16.24 11.26
N ASP A 47 -13.43 15.99 10.84
CA ASP A 47 -13.92 14.66 10.47
C ASP A 47 -13.20 14.11 9.22
N ILE A 48 -12.84 15.00 8.30
CA ILE A 48 -12.07 14.64 7.09
C ILE A 48 -10.71 14.04 7.47
N SER A 49 -10.09 14.58 8.53
CA SER A 49 -8.75 14.20 8.97
C SER A 49 -8.73 12.94 9.86
N ILE A 50 -9.87 12.54 10.44
CA ILE A 50 -9.96 11.38 11.32
C ILE A 50 -9.66 10.08 10.56
N ILE A 51 -10.26 9.86 9.39
CA ILE A 51 -10.06 8.60 8.63
C ILE A 51 -8.60 8.37 8.25
N PRO A 52 -7.87 9.34 7.65
CA PRO A 52 -6.46 9.17 7.36
C PRO A 52 -5.60 8.88 8.60
N ASN A 53 -5.84 9.60 9.70
CA ASN A 53 -5.01 9.52 10.90
C ASN A 53 -5.25 8.24 11.70
N PHE A 54 -6.50 7.84 11.88
CA PHE A 54 -6.87 6.73 12.78
C PHE A 54 -7.09 5.40 12.06
N VAL A 55 -7.30 5.40 10.74
CA VAL A 55 -7.55 4.17 9.98
C VAL A 55 -6.43 3.94 8.97
N LEU A 56 -6.22 4.85 8.03
CA LEU A 56 -5.26 4.61 6.93
C LEU A 56 -3.81 4.55 7.41
N THR A 57 -3.43 5.43 8.33
CA THR A 57 -2.07 5.46 8.87
C THR A 57 -1.69 4.13 9.55
N PRO A 58 -2.45 3.63 10.55
CA PRO A 58 -2.13 2.34 11.17
C PRO A 58 -2.23 1.16 10.20
N LEU A 59 -3.22 1.15 9.28
CA LEU A 59 -3.28 0.12 8.24
C LEU A 59 -2.08 0.18 7.29
N SER A 60 -1.56 1.36 6.97
CA SER A 60 -0.36 1.48 6.12
C SER A 60 0.88 0.94 6.84
N TYR A 61 1.01 1.20 8.15
CA TYR A 61 2.09 0.62 8.95
C TYR A 61 1.98 -0.89 9.09
N LEU A 62 0.75 -1.43 9.21
CA LEU A 62 0.50 -2.88 9.24
C LEU A 62 0.48 -3.55 7.86
N GLY A 63 0.47 -2.77 6.78
CA GLY A 63 0.41 -3.24 5.40
C GLY A 63 1.77 -3.64 4.82
N GLY A 64 2.83 -3.66 5.62
CA GLY A 64 4.16 -4.07 5.13
C GLY A 64 4.82 -3.06 4.17
N VAL A 65 4.49 -1.76 4.26
CA VAL A 65 5.22 -0.69 3.54
C VAL A 65 6.70 -0.69 3.94
N PHE A 66 6.96 -0.83 5.24
CA PHE A 66 8.30 -0.65 5.83
C PHE A 66 8.99 -1.96 6.20
N TYR A 67 8.27 -3.07 6.21
CA TYR A 67 8.76 -4.39 6.60
C TYR A 67 8.03 -5.49 5.82
N SER A 68 8.63 -6.67 5.71
CA SER A 68 7.94 -7.88 5.22
C SER A 68 7.08 -8.47 6.33
N VAL A 69 5.87 -8.93 5.96
CA VAL A 69 4.91 -9.55 6.88
C VAL A 69 5.47 -10.81 7.55
N GLU A 70 6.42 -11.48 6.91
CA GLU A 70 7.09 -12.68 7.44
C GLU A 70 7.96 -12.39 8.67
N MET A 71 8.38 -11.13 8.86
CA MET A 71 9.17 -10.72 10.03
C MET A 71 8.32 -10.48 11.29
N LEU A 72 6.99 -10.47 11.16
CA LEU A 72 6.10 -10.22 12.30
C LEU A 72 5.86 -11.49 13.12
N PRO A 73 5.99 -11.44 14.45
CA PRO A 73 5.75 -12.60 15.30
C PRO A 73 4.24 -12.84 15.52
N GLY A 74 3.80 -14.09 15.26
CA GLY A 74 2.53 -14.64 15.72
C GLY A 74 1.30 -13.80 15.36
N ILE A 75 0.65 -13.20 16.35
CA ILE A 75 -0.63 -12.51 16.21
C ILE A 75 -0.58 -11.33 15.22
N TRP A 76 0.57 -10.64 15.13
CA TRP A 76 0.74 -9.50 14.24
C TRP A 76 0.77 -9.90 12.76
N GLN A 77 1.29 -11.09 12.46
CA GLN A 77 1.24 -11.66 11.12
C GLN A 77 -0.22 -11.91 10.73
N THR A 78 -1.01 -12.53 11.59
CA THR A 78 -2.44 -12.80 11.33
C THR A 78 -3.25 -11.53 11.13
N ILE A 79 -3.02 -10.50 11.95
CA ILE A 79 -3.69 -9.19 11.80
C ILE A 79 -3.31 -8.54 10.46
N SER A 80 -2.03 -8.58 10.10
CA SER A 80 -1.54 -7.98 8.86
C SER A 80 -2.06 -8.70 7.62
N MET A 81 -2.24 -10.03 7.68
CA MET A 81 -2.86 -10.81 6.60
C MET A 81 -4.33 -10.43 6.35
N GLY A 82 -5.04 -9.87 7.34
CA GLY A 82 -6.39 -9.33 7.13
C GLY A 82 -6.43 -7.96 6.46
N ASN A 83 -5.28 -7.32 6.26
CA ASN A 83 -5.19 -5.96 5.77
C ASN A 83 -5.14 -5.91 4.23
N PRO A 84 -6.14 -5.32 3.55
CA PRO A 84 -6.13 -5.22 2.09
C PRO A 84 -4.93 -4.41 1.55
N ILE A 85 -4.43 -3.45 2.33
CA ILE A 85 -3.28 -2.62 1.94
C ILE A 85 -2.01 -3.48 1.79
N LEU A 86 -1.89 -4.57 2.55
CA LEU A 86 -0.77 -5.51 2.45
C LEU A 86 -0.64 -6.09 1.04
N TYR A 87 -1.75 -6.50 0.45
CA TYR A 87 -1.79 -7.09 -0.88
C TYR A 87 -1.44 -6.08 -1.96
N MET A 88 -1.98 -4.86 -1.86
CA MET A 88 -1.70 -3.77 -2.80
C MET A 88 -0.20 -3.41 -2.82
N ILE A 89 0.44 -3.34 -1.65
CA ILE A 89 1.87 -3.05 -1.54
C ILE A 89 2.70 -4.20 -2.11
N ASN A 90 2.34 -5.45 -1.81
CA ASN A 90 3.06 -6.61 -2.34
C ASN A 90 2.93 -6.72 -3.86
N ALA A 91 1.77 -6.44 -4.44
CA ALA A 91 1.58 -6.42 -5.89
C ALA A 91 2.38 -5.29 -6.56
N PHE A 92 2.46 -4.13 -5.93
CA PHE A 92 3.30 -3.03 -6.42
C PHE A 92 4.81 -3.37 -6.31
N ARG A 93 5.23 -3.96 -5.19
CA ARG A 93 6.60 -4.45 -4.96
C ARG A 93 7.00 -5.49 -6.01
N TYR A 94 6.10 -6.42 -6.32
CA TYR A 94 6.28 -7.39 -7.40
C TYR A 94 6.53 -6.71 -8.75
N GLY A 95 5.69 -5.74 -9.10
CA GLY A 95 5.80 -5.02 -10.36
C GLY A 95 7.13 -4.25 -10.51
N LEU A 96 7.68 -3.74 -9.41
CA LEU A 96 8.95 -3.01 -9.41
C LEU A 96 10.17 -3.92 -9.35
N ILE A 97 10.28 -4.79 -8.35
CA ILE A 97 11.52 -5.53 -8.05
C ILE A 97 11.38 -7.05 -8.24
N GLY A 98 10.20 -7.54 -8.62
CA GLY A 98 9.95 -8.98 -8.83
C GLY A 98 9.88 -9.82 -7.55
N VAL A 99 9.87 -9.19 -6.38
CA VAL A 99 9.81 -9.86 -5.06
C VAL A 99 8.42 -9.70 -4.46
N THR A 100 7.90 -10.78 -3.90
CA THR A 100 6.55 -10.87 -3.36
C THR A 100 6.55 -11.74 -2.10
N ASP A 101 5.99 -11.22 -1.01
CA ASP A 101 5.82 -11.96 0.25
C ASP A 101 4.44 -12.68 0.34
N VAL A 102 3.57 -12.54 -0.68
CA VAL A 102 2.19 -13.06 -0.70
C VAL A 102 1.81 -13.61 -2.09
N ASN A 103 1.29 -14.84 -2.19
CA ASN A 103 0.96 -15.46 -3.48
C ASN A 103 0.18 -14.52 -4.43
N ILE A 104 0.72 -14.28 -5.64
CA ILE A 104 0.18 -13.35 -6.66
C ILE A 104 -1.27 -13.68 -7.06
N GLN A 105 -1.71 -14.92 -6.91
CA GLN A 105 -3.09 -15.30 -7.22
C GLN A 105 -4.11 -14.78 -6.19
N LEU A 106 -3.63 -14.36 -5.01
CA LEU A 106 -4.44 -13.84 -3.91
C LEU A 106 -4.28 -12.32 -3.72
N ALA A 107 -3.35 -11.68 -4.42
CA ALA A 107 -3.02 -10.25 -4.32
C ALA A 107 -3.63 -9.45 -5.48
#